data_AF-A0A7C5J0X4-F1
#
_entry.id   AF-A0A7C5J0X4-F1
#
_cell.length_a   1.000
_cell.length_b   1.000
_cell.length_c   1.000
_cell.angle_alpha   90.00
_cell.angle_beta   90.00
_cell.angle_gamma   90.00
#
_symmetry.space_group_name_H-M   'P 1'
#
loop_
_entity.id
_entity.type
_entity.pdbx_description
1 polymer ?
#
loop_
_entity_poly.entity_id
_entity_poly.type
_entity_poly.pdbx_seq_one_letter_code
_entity_poly.pdbx_strand_id
1 'polypeptide(L)'
;MTCNLARQGAAATWIPEVGLAVAGGADTEPGVEVLYPDEDATTTLPFPADEVIAAAPVAGNQSREMFLFCGEDAAGPAPPRALDLGCVAECTPRLLDVILDPTLTDCTGFRLDGGRTLVVGTDDEGMNRSLLVDVATRTVEDIVLREPRMGASLTPTPNGALALVGGVHVDGTPALSVELLLP
;
A
#
# COMPACT_ATOMS: atom_id res chain seq x y z
N MET A 1 -19.19 8.58 5.82
CA MET A 1 -18.62 8.45 4.48
C MET A 1 -19.32 7.32 3.75
N THR A 2 -20.01 7.64 2.66
CA THR A 2 -20.51 6.66 1.70
C THR A 2 -19.69 6.82 0.45
N CYS A 3 -18.92 5.79 0.07
CA CYS A 3 -18.45 5.68 -1.30
C CYS A 3 -19.65 5.62 -2.23
N ASN A 4 -19.51 6.11 -3.46
CA ASN A 4 -20.62 6.10 -4.42
C ASN A 4 -21.05 4.66 -4.75
N LEU A 5 -20.15 3.68 -4.58
CA LEU A 5 -20.38 2.24 -4.71
C LEU A 5 -19.55 1.43 -3.68
N ALA A 6 -19.95 0.18 -3.44
CA ALA A 6 -19.17 -0.73 -2.60
C ALA A 6 -17.88 -1.14 -3.32
N ARG A 7 -16.73 -0.82 -2.74
CA ARG A 7 -15.39 -1.13 -3.27
C ARG A 7 -14.67 -2.10 -2.33
N GLN A 8 -15.02 -3.38 -2.41
CA GLN A 8 -14.43 -4.39 -1.54
C GLN A 8 -12.94 -4.57 -1.88
N GLY A 9 -12.09 -4.49 -0.86
CA GLY A 9 -10.65 -4.68 -1.02
C GLY A 9 -9.91 -3.50 -1.65
N ALA A 10 -10.58 -2.36 -1.90
CA ALA A 10 -9.91 -1.16 -2.39
C ALA A 10 -8.88 -0.62 -1.38
N ALA A 11 -7.81 -0.06 -1.91
CA ALA A 11 -6.77 0.58 -1.12
C ALA A 11 -7.21 1.99 -0.73
N ALA A 12 -6.99 2.40 0.52
CA ALA A 12 -7.31 3.74 0.99
C ALA A 12 -6.21 4.34 1.84
N THR A 13 -5.87 5.61 1.61
CA THR A 13 -4.93 6.38 2.44
C THR A 13 -5.30 7.85 2.50
N TRP A 14 -4.90 8.54 3.57
CA TRP A 14 -4.95 9.99 3.62
C TRP A 14 -3.77 10.60 2.85
N ILE A 15 -4.07 11.58 1.99
CA ILE A 15 -3.10 12.37 1.23
C ILE A 15 -3.25 13.83 1.69
N PRO A 16 -2.22 14.45 2.31
CA PRO A 16 -2.36 15.75 2.98
C PRO A 16 -2.99 16.89 2.17
N GLU A 17 -2.75 16.93 0.86
CA GLU A 17 -3.25 18.00 -0.03
C GLU A 17 -4.53 17.64 -0.80
N VAL A 18 -5.09 16.46 -0.54
CA VAL A 18 -6.24 15.92 -1.27
C VAL A 18 -7.34 15.48 -0.31
N GLY A 19 -7.03 14.77 0.75
CA GLY A 19 -8.01 14.14 1.64
C GLY A 19 -7.87 12.61 1.64
N LEU A 20 -8.97 11.92 1.91
CA LEU A 20 -8.99 10.45 1.88
C LEU A 20 -9.15 9.98 0.43
N ALA A 21 -8.12 9.34 -0.12
CA ALA A 21 -8.14 8.76 -1.45
C ALA A 21 -8.41 7.25 -1.35
N VAL A 22 -9.27 6.75 -2.23
CA VAL A 22 -9.62 5.33 -2.38
C VAL A 22 -9.34 4.93 -3.82
N ALA A 23 -8.62 3.82 -4.03
CA ALA A 23 -8.26 3.34 -5.35
C ALA A 23 -8.39 1.81 -5.46
N GLY A 24 -8.77 1.34 -6.65
CA GLY A 24 -8.99 -0.08 -6.93
C GLY A 24 -10.37 -0.60 -6.50
N GLY A 25 -10.52 -1.92 -6.54
CA GLY A 25 -11.72 -2.65 -6.13
C GLY A 25 -12.98 -2.34 -6.95
N ALA A 26 -12.84 -1.87 -8.19
CA ALA A 26 -13.97 -1.60 -9.09
C ALA A 26 -13.65 -2.03 -10.53
N ASP A 27 -14.41 -2.99 -11.04
CA ASP A 27 -14.23 -3.61 -12.36
C ASP A 27 -14.94 -2.85 -13.49
N THR A 28 -16.02 -2.12 -13.20
CA THR A 28 -16.83 -1.42 -14.22
C THR A 28 -16.86 0.10 -14.10
N GLU A 29 -16.42 0.65 -12.97
CA GLU A 29 -16.56 2.07 -12.62
C GLU A 29 -15.20 2.70 -12.40
N PRO A 30 -15.05 4.04 -12.49
CA PRO A 30 -13.75 4.68 -12.35
C PRO A 30 -13.01 4.22 -11.10
N GLY A 31 -11.73 3.92 -11.26
CA GLY A 31 -10.94 3.22 -10.24
C GLY A 31 -10.55 4.07 -9.04
N VAL A 32 -10.87 5.37 -9.01
CA VAL A 32 -10.41 6.30 -7.97
C VAL A 32 -11.53 7.21 -7.48
N GLU A 33 -11.66 7.30 -6.16
CA GLU A 33 -12.54 8.21 -5.45
C GLU A 33 -11.78 8.99 -4.39
N VAL A 34 -12.18 10.23 -4.16
CA VAL A 34 -11.58 11.11 -3.14
C VAL A 34 -12.67 11.72 -2.28
N LEU A 35 -12.50 11.65 -0.97
CA LEU A 35 -13.21 12.49 -0.02
C LEU A 35 -12.30 13.66 0.35
N TYR A 36 -12.60 14.83 -0.18
CA TYR A 36 -11.88 16.06 0.14
C TYR A 36 -12.14 16.48 1.60
N PRO A 37 -11.22 17.24 2.23
CA PRO A 37 -11.46 17.82 3.55
C PRO A 37 -12.77 18.60 3.57
N ASP A 38 -13.51 18.49 4.68
CA ASP A 38 -14.77 19.18 4.94
C ASP A 38 -15.94 18.80 3.99
N GLU A 39 -15.76 17.80 3.12
CA GLU A 39 -16.84 17.21 2.32
C GLU A 39 -17.42 15.96 3.00
N ASP A 40 -18.70 15.70 2.75
CA ASP A 40 -19.41 14.51 3.27
C ASP A 40 -19.58 13.39 2.22
N ALA A 41 -19.22 13.67 0.96
CA ALA A 41 -19.39 12.78 -0.17
C ALA A 41 -18.11 12.66 -1.02
N THR A 42 -17.89 11.49 -1.61
CA THR A 42 -16.74 11.23 -2.47
C THR A 42 -16.93 11.81 -3.87
N THR A 43 -15.87 12.41 -4.40
CA THR A 43 -15.74 12.78 -5.81
C THR A 43 -15.00 11.68 -6.56
N THR A 44 -15.58 11.23 -7.67
CA THR A 44 -14.95 10.25 -8.56
C THR A 44 -13.98 10.96 -9.51
N LEU A 45 -12.75 10.46 -9.62
CA LEU A 45 -11.75 10.98 -10.56
C LEU A 45 -11.82 10.21 -11.89
N PRO A 46 -11.45 10.82 -13.04
CA PRO A 46 -11.62 10.20 -14.36
C PRO A 46 -10.50 9.22 -14.71
N PHE A 47 -10.21 8.29 -13.80
CA PHE A 47 -9.38 7.11 -14.04
C PHE A 47 -10.24 5.98 -14.64
N PRO A 48 -9.65 5.07 -15.44
CA PRO A 48 -10.35 3.85 -15.86
C PRO A 48 -10.73 2.99 -14.65
N ALA A 49 -11.59 1.99 -14.88
CA ALA A 49 -11.84 0.96 -13.88
C ALA A 49 -10.55 0.24 -13.48
N ASP A 50 -10.48 -0.15 -12.22
CA ASP A 50 -9.32 -0.76 -11.58
C ASP A 50 -9.81 -1.86 -10.64
N GLU A 51 -9.80 -3.10 -11.12
CA GLU A 51 -10.27 -4.29 -10.37
C GLU A 51 -9.29 -4.74 -9.28
N VAL A 52 -8.09 -4.14 -9.20
CA VAL A 52 -7.07 -4.53 -8.25
C VAL A 52 -7.54 -4.31 -6.82
N ILE A 53 -7.38 -5.32 -5.99
CA ILE A 53 -7.68 -5.30 -4.56
C ILE A 53 -6.39 -5.47 -3.73
N ALA A 54 -6.48 -5.19 -2.43
CA ALA A 54 -5.43 -5.44 -1.43
C ALA A 54 -4.07 -4.76 -1.73
N ALA A 55 -4.06 -3.70 -2.54
CA ALA A 55 -2.88 -2.89 -2.72
C ALA A 55 -2.58 -2.08 -1.44
N ALA A 56 -1.30 -1.90 -1.14
CA ALA A 56 -0.78 -1.05 -0.08
C ALA A 56 -0.69 0.41 -0.57
N PRO A 57 -1.56 1.31 -0.12
CA PRO A 57 -1.56 2.70 -0.54
C PRO A 57 -0.61 3.54 0.31
N VAL A 58 0.16 4.42 -0.32
CA VAL A 58 0.96 5.44 0.38
C VAL A 58 0.92 6.78 -0.35
N ALA A 59 1.10 7.87 0.39
CA ALA A 59 1.32 9.17 -0.23
C ALA A 59 2.62 9.16 -1.05
N GLY A 60 2.52 9.61 -2.31
CA GLY A 60 3.61 9.67 -3.28
C GLY A 60 4.53 10.86 -3.07
N ASN A 61 5.62 10.93 -3.85
CA ASN A 61 6.69 11.92 -3.64
C ASN A 61 6.31 13.32 -4.12
N GLN A 62 5.27 13.43 -4.94
CA GLN A 62 4.72 14.69 -5.41
C GLN A 62 3.45 15.07 -4.64
N SER A 63 3.10 16.35 -4.69
CA SER A 63 1.79 16.83 -4.27
C SER A 63 0.70 16.04 -5.00
N ARG A 64 -0.32 15.60 -4.25
CA ARG A 64 -1.47 14.83 -4.76
C ARG A 64 -1.13 13.50 -5.44
N GLU A 65 0.06 12.95 -5.21
CA GLU A 65 0.43 11.63 -5.73
C GLU A 65 0.08 10.53 -4.72
N MET A 66 -0.38 9.39 -5.21
CA MET A 66 -0.59 8.18 -4.43
C MET A 66 0.17 7.04 -5.10
N PHE A 67 0.97 6.30 -4.34
CA PHE A 67 1.55 5.04 -4.80
C PHE A 67 0.71 3.87 -4.31
N LEU A 68 0.60 2.86 -5.17
CA LEU A 68 -0.01 1.58 -4.89
C LEU A 68 1.07 0.51 -5.08
N PHE A 69 1.40 -0.18 -4.00
CA PHE A 69 2.30 -1.33 -4.00
C PHE A 69 1.50 -2.61 -3.77
N CYS A 70 2.01 -3.75 -4.23
CA CYS A 70 1.30 -5.03 -4.17
C CYS A 70 -0.10 -4.95 -4.80
N GLY A 71 -1.02 -5.74 -4.27
CA GLY A 71 -2.37 -5.92 -4.76
C GLY A 71 -2.43 -6.98 -5.85
N GLU A 72 -3.64 -7.42 -6.13
CA GLU A 72 -3.90 -8.47 -7.11
C GLU A 72 -5.24 -8.26 -7.82
N ASP A 73 -5.33 -8.80 -9.01
CA ASP A 73 -6.55 -8.92 -9.80
C ASP A 73 -6.69 -10.36 -10.35
N ALA A 74 -7.63 -10.57 -11.27
CA ALA A 74 -7.86 -11.89 -11.87
C ALA A 74 -6.67 -12.39 -12.72
N ALA A 75 -5.80 -11.50 -13.19
CA ALA A 75 -4.59 -11.84 -13.94
C ALA A 75 -3.38 -12.12 -13.02
N GLY A 76 -3.44 -11.73 -11.75
CA GLY A 76 -2.45 -12.04 -10.71
C GLY A 76 -1.95 -10.79 -9.98
N PRO A 77 -0.70 -10.79 -9.47
CA PRO A 77 -0.13 -9.65 -8.78
C PRO A 77 -0.09 -8.40 -9.66
N ALA A 78 -0.62 -7.30 -9.13
CA ALA A 78 -0.64 -6.02 -9.83
C ALA A 78 0.74 -5.34 -9.75
N PRO A 79 1.23 -4.71 -10.83
CA PRO A 79 2.48 -3.98 -10.79
C PRO A 79 2.36 -2.73 -9.91
N PRO A 80 3.45 -2.32 -9.22
CA PRO A 80 3.51 -1.05 -8.52
C PRO A 80 3.19 0.13 -9.45
N ARG A 81 2.31 1.03 -9.01
CA ARG A 81 1.83 2.16 -9.84
C ARG A 81 1.59 3.42 -9.03
N ALA A 82 1.63 4.56 -9.71
CA ALA A 82 1.34 5.88 -9.18
C ALA A 82 0.07 6.45 -9.81
N LEU A 83 -0.71 7.17 -8.99
CA LEU A 83 -1.89 7.91 -9.39
C LEU A 83 -1.66 9.39 -9.10
N ASP A 84 -1.92 10.25 -10.10
CA ASP A 84 -2.01 11.69 -9.92
C ASP A 84 -3.46 12.07 -9.58
N LEU A 85 -3.72 12.38 -8.31
CA LEU A 85 -5.04 12.74 -7.81
C LEU A 85 -5.44 14.19 -8.15
N GLY A 86 -4.54 14.96 -8.78
CA GLY A 86 -4.84 16.25 -9.39
C GLY A 86 -5.31 16.16 -10.85
N CYS A 87 -5.30 14.97 -11.45
CA CYS A 87 -5.69 14.78 -12.83
C CYS A 87 -7.19 15.03 -13.05
N VAL A 88 -7.52 15.78 -14.10
CA VAL A 88 -8.89 16.25 -14.39
C VAL A 88 -9.51 15.68 -15.67
N ALA A 89 -8.72 15.00 -16.52
CA ALA A 89 -9.21 14.38 -17.74
C ALA A 89 -8.25 13.26 -18.20
N GLU A 90 -8.81 12.18 -18.75
CA GLU A 90 -8.05 11.05 -19.34
C GLU A 90 -6.96 10.51 -18.41
N CYS A 91 -7.28 10.33 -17.12
CA CYS A 91 -6.31 9.95 -16.12
C CYS A 91 -5.90 8.49 -16.30
N THR A 92 -4.59 8.22 -16.25
CA THR A 92 -4.05 6.88 -16.38
C THR A 92 -3.05 6.61 -15.25
N PRO A 93 -3.09 5.42 -14.63
CA PRO A 93 -2.05 5.04 -13.67
C PRO A 93 -0.68 4.98 -14.36
N ARG A 94 0.34 5.53 -13.71
CA ARG A 94 1.72 5.47 -14.17
C ARG A 94 2.43 4.31 -13.50
N LEU A 95 2.89 3.32 -14.27
CA LEU A 95 3.69 2.22 -13.72
C LEU A 95 4.97 2.76 -13.08
N LEU A 96 5.30 2.21 -11.91
CA LEU A 96 6.56 2.47 -11.23
C LEU A 96 7.58 1.42 -11.68
N ASP A 97 8.77 1.87 -12.05
CA ASP A 97 9.88 1.02 -12.47
C ASP A 97 10.60 0.44 -11.24
N VAL A 98 9.87 -0.31 -10.41
CA VAL A 98 10.34 -1.02 -9.22
C VAL A 98 9.72 -2.41 -9.20
N ILE A 99 10.51 -3.40 -8.79
CA ILE A 99 10.09 -4.80 -8.70
C ILE A 99 10.13 -5.21 -7.23
N LEU A 100 8.99 -5.66 -6.70
CA LEU A 100 8.93 -6.28 -5.39
C LEU A 100 9.36 -7.73 -5.53
N ASP A 101 10.57 -8.03 -5.07
CA ASP A 101 11.15 -9.37 -5.06
C ASP A 101 11.59 -9.71 -3.61
N PRO A 102 10.93 -10.68 -2.95
CA PRO A 102 9.82 -11.49 -3.46
C PRO A 102 8.55 -10.69 -3.72
N THR A 103 7.65 -11.23 -4.55
CA THR A 103 6.29 -10.71 -4.68
C THR A 103 5.56 -10.87 -3.35
N LEU A 104 4.84 -9.83 -2.93
CA LEU A 104 4.15 -9.80 -1.64
C LEU A 104 2.64 -9.68 -1.80
N THR A 105 1.91 -10.33 -0.88
CA THR A 105 0.46 -10.17 -0.65
C THR A 105 0.19 -9.59 0.74
N ASP A 106 -1.07 -9.29 1.05
CA ASP A 106 -1.49 -8.75 2.36
C ASP A 106 -0.67 -7.53 2.83
N CYS A 107 -0.31 -6.67 1.88
CA CYS A 107 0.67 -5.63 2.11
C CYS A 107 0.09 -4.45 2.89
N THR A 108 0.95 -3.86 3.71
CA THR A 108 0.76 -2.53 4.30
C THR A 108 1.96 -1.64 3.93
N GLY A 109 1.68 -0.42 3.51
CA GLY A 109 2.70 0.54 3.08
C GLY A 109 2.84 1.70 4.06
N PHE A 110 4.06 2.17 4.28
CA PHE A 110 4.37 3.31 5.13
C PHE A 110 5.35 4.23 4.43
N ARG A 111 4.95 5.50 4.29
CA ARG A 111 5.86 6.54 3.80
C ARG A 111 6.89 6.86 4.88
N LEU A 112 8.16 6.89 4.49
CA LEU A 112 9.29 7.29 5.33
C LEU A 112 9.84 8.64 4.87
N ASP A 113 10.71 9.22 5.71
CA ASP A 113 11.47 10.40 5.34
C ASP A 113 12.39 10.12 4.14
N GLY A 114 12.67 11.17 3.36
CA GLY A 114 13.49 11.07 2.16
C GLY A 114 12.79 10.46 0.94
N GLY A 115 11.47 10.23 1.00
CA GLY A 115 10.68 9.73 -0.14
C GLY A 115 10.76 8.22 -0.37
N ARG A 116 11.27 7.49 0.64
CA ARG A 116 11.28 6.02 0.67
C ARG A 116 9.94 5.51 1.22
N THR A 117 9.61 4.27 0.89
CA THR A 117 8.42 3.57 1.37
C THR A 117 8.82 2.25 1.97
N LEU A 118 8.38 1.95 3.19
CA LEU A 118 8.42 0.60 3.72
C LEU A 118 7.14 -0.13 3.31
N VAL A 119 7.29 -1.25 2.61
CA VAL A 119 6.20 -2.17 2.28
C VAL A 119 6.41 -3.43 3.09
N VAL A 120 5.45 -3.78 3.95
CA VAL A 120 5.49 -5.05 4.68
C VAL A 120 4.32 -5.90 4.20
N GLY A 121 4.59 -7.16 3.89
CA GLY A 121 3.57 -8.09 3.43
C GLY A 121 3.99 -9.53 3.70
N THR A 122 3.35 -10.44 3.00
CA THR A 122 3.55 -11.88 3.10
C THR A 122 4.10 -12.39 1.76
N ASP A 123 5.17 -13.18 1.79
CA ASP A 123 5.67 -13.86 0.57
C ASP A 123 4.90 -15.16 0.26
N ASP A 124 5.28 -15.83 -0.81
CA ASP A 124 4.65 -17.08 -1.27
C ASP A 124 4.86 -18.26 -0.32
N GLU A 125 5.84 -18.19 0.58
CA GLU A 125 6.06 -19.14 1.67
C GLU A 125 5.23 -18.81 2.92
N GLY A 126 4.47 -17.70 2.92
CA GLY A 126 3.67 -17.25 4.05
C GLY A 126 4.44 -16.43 5.08
N MET A 127 5.70 -16.09 4.81
CA MET A 127 6.57 -15.36 5.72
C MET A 127 6.34 -13.86 5.62
N ASN A 128 6.34 -13.18 6.78
CA ASN A 128 6.37 -11.72 6.78
C ASN A 128 7.69 -11.21 6.19
N ARG A 129 7.61 -10.33 5.20
CA ARG A 129 8.75 -9.66 4.55
C ARG A 129 8.60 -8.16 4.58
N SER A 130 9.70 -7.46 4.75
CA SER A 130 9.76 -6.00 4.81
C SER A 130 10.67 -5.48 3.71
N LEU A 131 10.12 -4.73 2.77
CA LEU A 131 10.86 -4.18 1.64
C LEU A 131 10.92 -2.66 1.75
N LEU A 132 12.12 -2.10 1.68
CA LEU A 132 12.36 -0.68 1.57
C LEU A 132 12.44 -0.29 0.10
N VAL A 133 11.45 0.47 -0.37
CA VAL A 133 11.30 0.89 -1.76
C VAL A 133 11.65 2.36 -1.91
N ASP A 134 12.55 2.67 -2.84
CA ASP A 134 12.80 4.03 -3.31
C ASP A 134 12.43 4.12 -4.79
N VAL A 135 11.32 4.82 -5.06
CA VAL A 135 10.78 5.01 -6.41
C VAL A 135 11.65 5.93 -7.26
N ALA A 136 12.36 6.89 -6.64
CA ALA A 136 13.18 7.85 -7.37
C ALA A 136 14.47 7.20 -7.89
N THR A 137 15.10 6.36 -7.06
CA THR A 137 16.32 5.63 -7.43
C THR A 137 16.05 4.24 -8.00
N ARG A 138 14.79 3.79 -7.96
CA ARG A 138 14.32 2.49 -8.47
C ARG A 138 14.96 1.31 -7.75
N THR A 139 15.17 1.45 -6.44
CA THR A 139 15.79 0.42 -5.62
C THR A 139 14.78 -0.20 -4.67
N VAL A 140 14.91 -1.49 -4.45
CA VAL A 140 14.18 -2.25 -3.43
C VAL A 140 15.21 -3.00 -2.60
N GLU A 141 15.18 -2.81 -1.29
CA GLU A 141 16.05 -3.46 -0.32
C GLU A 141 15.22 -4.32 0.65
N ASP A 142 15.63 -5.56 0.87
CA ASP A 142 15.00 -6.43 1.87
C ASP A 142 15.53 -6.10 3.27
N ILE A 143 14.63 -5.67 4.15
CA ILE A 143 14.90 -5.52 5.58
C ILE A 143 14.61 -6.85 6.25
N VAL A 144 15.66 -7.67 6.36
CA VAL A 144 15.58 -8.99 6.97
C VAL A 144 15.18 -8.87 8.44
N LEU A 145 14.08 -9.55 8.80
CA LEU A 145 13.61 -9.66 10.17
C LEU A 145 14.63 -10.44 11.02
N ARG A 146 14.89 -9.97 12.23
CA ARG A 146 15.76 -10.65 13.21
C ARG A 146 15.18 -12.01 13.58
N GLU A 147 13.86 -12.08 13.71
CA GLU A 147 13.14 -13.31 13.98
C GLU A 147 12.08 -13.52 12.89
N PRO A 148 12.39 -14.36 11.88
CA PRO A 148 11.46 -14.72 10.82
C PRO A 148 10.17 -15.30 11.42
N ARG A 149 9.03 -14.83 10.93
CA ARG A 149 7.71 -15.18 11.42
C ARG A 149 6.65 -15.05 10.33
N MET A 150 5.55 -15.77 10.50
CA MET A 150 4.36 -15.75 9.65
C MET A 150 3.18 -15.14 10.40
N GLY A 151 2.27 -14.47 9.69
CA GLY A 151 1.01 -13.96 10.24
C GLY A 151 1.15 -12.90 11.34
N ALA A 152 2.31 -12.25 11.44
CA ALA A 152 2.49 -11.11 12.33
C ALA A 152 1.82 -9.86 11.75
N SER A 153 1.38 -8.97 12.64
CA SER A 153 0.72 -7.71 12.26
C SER A 153 1.63 -6.52 12.48
N LEU A 154 1.59 -5.54 11.57
CA LEU A 154 2.21 -4.24 11.79
C LEU A 154 1.30 -3.35 12.61
N THR A 155 1.88 -2.65 13.58
CA THR A 155 1.20 -1.57 14.29
C THR A 155 2.11 -0.34 14.39
N PRO A 156 1.58 0.87 14.13
CA PRO A 156 2.32 2.09 14.42
C PRO A 156 2.53 2.25 15.92
N THR A 157 3.67 2.83 16.28
CA THR A 157 4.04 3.12 17.67
C THR A 157 4.06 4.64 17.91
N PRO A 158 3.90 5.11 19.17
CA PRO A 158 3.77 6.55 19.46
C PRO A 158 4.99 7.41 19.08
N ASN A 159 6.16 6.81 18.88
CA ASN A 159 7.38 7.51 18.49
C ASN A 159 7.62 7.51 16.96
N GLY A 160 6.64 7.05 16.17
CA GLY A 160 6.72 7.00 14.70
C GLY A 160 7.43 5.76 14.15
N ALA A 161 7.94 4.86 15.00
CA ALA A 161 8.42 3.56 14.54
C ALA A 161 7.24 2.62 14.24
N LEU A 162 7.53 1.49 13.59
CA LEU A 162 6.56 0.43 13.36
C LEU A 162 6.95 -0.80 14.18
N ALA A 163 5.97 -1.45 14.78
CA ALA A 163 6.17 -2.69 15.52
C ALA A 163 5.51 -3.84 14.77
N LEU A 164 6.29 -4.89 14.50
CA LEU A 164 5.79 -6.19 14.07
C LEU A 164 5.48 -7.03 15.31
N VAL A 165 4.22 -7.38 15.50
CA VAL A 165 3.71 -8.02 16.72
C VAL A 165 3.03 -9.34 16.41
N GLY A 166 3.31 -10.34 17.24
CA GLY A 166 2.70 -11.67 17.16
C GLY A 166 3.23 -12.51 16.00
N GLY A 167 2.39 -13.41 15.51
CA GLY A 167 2.74 -14.41 14.51
C GLY A 167 3.33 -15.69 15.12
N VAL A 168 3.82 -16.56 14.24
CA VAL A 168 4.47 -17.82 14.58
C VAL A 168 5.81 -17.97 13.86
N HIS A 169 6.78 -18.61 14.49
CA HIS A 169 8.03 -19.01 13.86
C HIS A 169 7.81 -20.17 12.87
N VAL A 170 8.84 -20.48 12.09
CA VAL A 170 8.83 -21.57 11.09
C VAL A 170 8.52 -22.93 11.73
N ASP A 171 8.91 -23.14 12.99
CA ASP A 171 8.62 -24.36 13.75
C ASP A 171 7.20 -24.41 14.36
N GLY A 172 6.38 -23.39 14.12
CA GLY A 172 5.01 -23.26 14.62
C GLY A 172 4.91 -22.71 16.05
N THR A 173 6.02 -22.40 16.71
CA THR A 173 5.98 -21.79 18.04
C THR A 173 5.56 -20.31 17.95
N PRO A 174 4.83 -19.77 18.93
CA PRO A 174 4.38 -18.38 18.90
C PRO A 174 5.55 -17.41 19.05
N ALA A 175 5.57 -16.36 18.23
CA ALA A 175 6.53 -15.28 18.35
C ALA A 175 6.09 -14.34 19.49
N LEU A 176 6.79 -14.42 20.62
CA LEU A 176 6.52 -13.61 21.82
C LEU A 176 7.33 -12.32 21.86
N SER A 177 8.23 -12.12 20.90
CA SER A 177 9.02 -10.90 20.73
C SER A 177 8.23 -9.85 19.94
N VAL A 178 8.52 -8.58 20.22
CA VAL A 178 8.12 -7.46 19.36
C VAL A 178 9.35 -7.00 18.62
N GLU A 179 9.26 -6.91 17.29
CA GLU A 179 10.34 -6.40 16.45
C GLU A 179 10.00 -4.98 16.00
N LEU A 180 10.94 -4.05 16.22
CA LEU A 180 10.80 -2.66 15.79
C LEU A 180 11.45 -2.49 14.42
N LEU A 181 10.66 -2.01 13.46
CA LEU A 181 11.13 -1.53 12.17
C LEU A 181 11.38 -0.04 12.32
N LEU A 182 12.66 0.33 12.33
CA LEU A 182 13.13 1.70 12.45
C LEU A 182 13.44 2.24 11.04
N PRO A 183 12.75 3.31 10.59
CA PRO A 183 13.02 4.00 9.32
C PRO A 183 14.43 4.59 9.17
#